data_AF-A0A2W4YXY4-F1
#
_entry.id   AF-A0A2W4YXY4-F1
#
_cell.length_a   1.000
_cell.length_b   1.000
_cell.length_c   1.000
_cell.angle_alpha   90.00
_cell.angle_beta   90.00
_cell.angle_gamma   90.00
#
_symmetry.space_group_name_H-M   'P 1'
#
loop_
_entity.id
_entity.type
_entity.pdbx_description
1 polymer ?
#
loop_
_entity_poly.entity_id
_entity_poly.type
_entity_poly.pdbx_seq_one_letter_code
_entity_poly.pdbx_strand_id
1 'polypeptide(L)' 'MKAAAQPFDQIVLDVRMPIQGGLDVARALRKRDLQTPITLISAAFDPSTINAATELGMSYSRILVTR' A
#
# COMPACT_ATOMS: atom_id res chain seq x y z
N MET A 1 -8.77 25.49 -9.02
CA MET A 1 -7.39 25.12 -9.41
C MET A 1 -7.37 23.62 -9.67
N LYS A 2 -7.21 23.20 -10.92
CA LYS A 2 -6.94 21.78 -11.22
C LYS A 2 -5.45 21.57 -10.96
N ALA A 3 -5.10 20.67 -10.05
CA ALA A 3 -3.75 20.14 -10.01
C ALA A 3 -3.46 19.61 -11.43
N ALA A 4 -2.33 20.02 -12.01
CA ALA A 4 -1.86 19.41 -13.26
C ALA A 4 -1.86 17.88 -13.04
N ALA A 5 -2.29 17.11 -14.04
CA ALA A 5 -2.30 15.66 -13.99
C ALA A 5 -0.86 15.13 -14.04
N GLN A 6 -0.10 15.37 -12.97
CA GLN A 6 1.20 14.78 -12.76
C GLN A 6 0.99 13.37 -12.22
N PRO A 7 1.67 12.37 -12.82
CA PRO A 7 1.76 11.04 -12.23
C PRO A 7 2.28 11.15 -10.80
N PHE A 8 1.67 10.41 -9.87
CA PHE A 8 2.19 10.33 -8.51
C PHE A 8 3.50 9.53 -8.51
N ASP A 9 4.50 10.02 -7.79
CA ASP A 9 5.79 9.34 -7.64
C ASP A 9 5.70 8.12 -6.69
N GLN A 10 4.70 8.10 -5.79
CA GLN A 10 4.52 7.05 -4.80
C GLN A 10 3.07 6.96 -4.33
N ILE A 11 2.65 5.76 -3.96
CA ILE A 11 1.37 5.48 -3.30
C ILE A 11 1.68 4.99 -1.88
N VAL A 12 1.08 5.64 -0.88
CA VAL A 12 1.10 5.18 0.51
C VAL A 12 -0.29 4.66 0.85
N LEU A 13 -0.38 3.42 1.36
CA LEU A 13 -1.64 2.71 1.50
C LEU A 13 -1.74 1.99 2.85
N ASP A 14 -2.83 2.20 3.58
CA ASP A 14 -3.10 1.47 4.83
C ASP A 14 -3.44 0.01 4.50
N VAL A 15 -2.82 -0.93 5.22
CA VAL A 15 -3.11 -2.37 5.13
C VAL A 15 -4.54 -2.66 5.60
N ARG A 16 -4.98 -2.05 6.70
CA ARG A 16 -6.28 -2.33 7.34
C ARG A 16 -7.22 -1.16 7.15
N MET A 17 -7.95 -1.19 6.03
CA MET A 17 -9.05 -0.27 5.76
C MET A 17 -10.40 -0.97 5.92
N PRO A 18 -11.48 -0.21 6.25
CA PRO A 18 -12.83 -0.76 6.19
C PRO A 18 -13.18 -1.14 4.74
N ILE A 19 -13.96 -2.21 4.57
CA ILE A 19 -14.52 -2.71 3.30
C ILE A 19 -13.50 -3.44 2.41
N GLN A 20 -12.34 -2.85 2.09
CA GLN A 20 -11.32 -3.48 1.23
C GLN A 20 -9.92 -3.31 1.82
N GLY A 21 -9.15 -4.39 1.95
CA GLY A 21 -7.79 -4.34 2.49
C GLY A 21 -6.80 -3.64 1.55
N GLY A 22 -5.77 -3.00 2.13
CA GLY A 22 -4.70 -2.36 1.35
C GLY A 22 -3.98 -3.32 0.40
N LEU A 23 -3.81 -4.58 0.80
CA LEU A 23 -3.24 -5.60 -0.08
C LEU A 23 -4.11 -5.87 -1.31
N ASP A 24 -5.43 -5.90 -1.18
CA ASP A 24 -6.34 -6.15 -2.29
C ASP A 24 -6.33 -4.98 -3.29
N VAL A 25 -6.32 -3.75 -2.78
CA VAL A 25 -6.13 -2.54 -3.60
C VAL A 25 -4.80 -2.62 -4.34
N ALA A 26 -3.72 -2.94 -3.64
CA ALA A 26 -2.39 -2.97 -4.25
C ALA A 26 -2.28 -4.07 -5.34
N ARG A 27 -2.90 -5.24 -5.12
CA ARG A 27 -3.04 -6.30 -6.14
C ARG A 27 -3.84 -5.81 -7.35
N ALA A 28 -4.95 -5.11 -7.14
CA ALA A 28 -5.75 -4.56 -8.22
C ALA A 28 -5.00 -3.51 -9.04
N LEU A 29 -4.17 -2.68 -8.40
CA LEU A 29 -3.32 -1.70 -9.06
C LEU A 29 -2.24 -2.36 -9.92
N ARG A 30 -1.56 -3.39 -9.40
CA ARG A 30 -0.57 -4.17 -10.17
C ARG A 30 -1.20 -4.90 -11.36
N LYS A 31 -2.42 -5.42 -11.22
CA LYS A 31 -3.18 -6.01 -12.35
C LYS A 31 -3.52 -5.00 -13.44
N ARG A 32 -3.55 -3.71 -13.13
CA ARG A 32 -3.74 -2.61 -14.08
C ARG A 32 -2.42 -2.07 -14.65
N ASP A 33 -1.33 -2.81 -14.46
CA ASP A 33 0.03 -2.48 -14.89
C ASP A 33 0.53 -1.13 -14.34
N LEU A 34 0.03 -0.74 -13.17
CA LEU A 34 0.49 0.47 -12.50
C LEU A 34 1.85 0.20 -11.87
N GLN A 35 2.89 0.87 -12.38
CA GLN A 35 4.28 0.69 -11.96
C GLN A 35 4.72 1.63 -10.84
N THR A 36 3.86 2.57 -10.42
CA THR A 36 4.15 3.47 -9.31
C THR A 36 4.53 2.67 -8.04
N PRO A 37 5.62 3.03 -7.35
CA PRO A 37 5.99 2.42 -6.07
C PRO A 37 4.84 2.49 -5.06
N ILE A 38 4.60 1.38 -4.36
CA ILE A 38 3.56 1.28 -3.32
C ILE A 38 4.23 0.96 -1.98
N THR A 39 3.94 1.76 -0.97
CA THR A 39 4.31 1.51 0.42
C THR A 39 3.09 1.22 1.25
N LEU A 40 3.04 0.03 1.82
CA LEU A 40 1.99 -0.38 2.77
C LEU A 40 2.35 0.11 4.17
N ILE A 41 1.38 0.72 4.85
CA ILE A 41 1.49 1.15 6.24
C ILE A 41 0.50 0.37 7.10
N SER A 42 0.94 -0.06 8.28
CA SER A 42 0.08 -0.75 9.24
C SER A 42 0.52 -0.47 10.67
N ALA A 43 -0.45 -0.25 11.57
CA ALA A 43 -0.21 -0.21 13.01
C ALA A 43 -0.15 -1.62 13.63
N ALA A 44 -0.67 -2.64 12.94
CA ALA A 44 -0.67 -4.03 13.39
C ALA A 44 0.50 -4.81 12.76
N PHE A 45 1.13 -5.69 13.54
CA PHE A 45 2.14 -6.62 13.03
C PHE A 45 1.50 -7.95 12.65
N ASP A 46 1.62 -8.30 11.37
CA ASP A 46 1.16 -9.57 10.83
C ASP A 46 2.19 -10.08 9.80
N PRO A 47 2.92 -11.17 10.11
CA PRO A 47 3.91 -11.74 9.19
C PRO A 47 3.36 -12.12 7.82
N SER A 48 2.10 -12.54 7.74
CA SER A 48 1.47 -12.93 6.47
C SER A 48 1.32 -11.74 5.52
N THR A 49 1.05 -10.56 6.07
CA THR A 49 0.98 -9.30 5.33
C THR A 49 2.34 -8.90 4.75
N ILE A 50 3.42 -9.11 5.52
CA ILE A 50 4.79 -8.77 5.10
C ILE A 50 5.22 -9.65 3.92
N ASN A 51 4.94 -10.95 4.01
CA ASN A 51 5.24 -11.90 2.93
C ASN A 51 4.47 -11.52 1.65
N ALA A 52 3.17 -11.25 1.76
CA ALA A 52 2.35 -10.85 0.63
C ALA A 52 2.82 -9.52 -0.01
N ALA A 53 3.23 -8.54 0.80
CA ALA A 53 3.80 -7.29 0.30
C ALA A 53 5.09 -7.53 -0.50
N THR A 54 5.96 -8.39 0.03
CA THR A 54 7.26 -8.73 -0.58
C THR A 54 7.09 -9.43 -1.92
N GLU A 55 6.20 -10.43 -2.00
CA GLU A 55 5.88 -11.14 -3.24
C GLU A 55 5.38 -10.22 -4.36
N LEU A 56 4.75 -9.10 -3.98
CA LEU A 56 4.21 -8.12 -4.91
C LEU A 56 5.16 -6.95 -5.19
N GLY A 57 6.40 -7.00 -4.69
CA GLY A 57 7.40 -5.94 -4.85
C GLY A 57 7.02 -4.64 -4.15
N MET A 58 6.32 -4.72 -3.02
CA MET A 58 5.84 -3.58 -2.24
C MET A 58 6.67 -3.43 -0.98
N SER A 59 6.99 -2.18 -0.63
CA SER A 59 7.63 -1.86 0.65
C SER A 59 6.57 -1.88 1.76
N TYR A 60 6.94 -2.37 2.95
CA TYR A 60 6.09 -2.36 4.13
C TYR A 60 6.72 -1.53 5.25
N SER A 61 5.92 -0.67 5.89
CA SER A 61 6.34 0.13 7.04
C SER A 61 5.39 -0.04 8.20
N ARG A 62 5.95 -0.28 9.40
CA ARG A 62 5.18 -0.35 10.64
C ARG A 62 5.10 1.03 11.26
N ILE A 63 3.88 1.50 11.51
CA ILE A 63 3.65 2.73 12.28
C ILE A 63 3.50 2.35 13.75
N LEU A 64 4.36 2.90 14.60
CA LEU A 64 4.23 2.77 16.05
C LEU A 64 3.24 3.83 16.53
N VAL A 65 2.03 3.41 16.87
CA VAL A 65 1.05 4.27 17.54
C VAL A 65 1.16 4.01 19.04
N THR A 66 1.80 4.92 19.77
CA THR A 66 1.77 4.93 21.23
C THR A 66 0.35 5.27 21.67
N ARG A 67 -0.25 4.44 22.53
CA ARG A 67 -1.51 4.78 23.19
C ARG A 67 -1.32 5.95 24.16
#